data_AF-A0A7Y6MVY6-F1
#
_entry.id   AF-A0A7Y6MVY6-F1
#
_cell.length_a   1.000
_cell.length_b   1.000
_cell.length_c   1.000
_cell.angle_alpha   90.00
_cell.angle_beta   90.00
_cell.angle_gamma   90.00
#
_symmetry.space_group_name_H-M   'P 1'
#
loop_
_entity.id
_entity.type
_entity.pdbx_description
1 polymer ?
#
loop_
_entity_poly.entity_id
_entity_poly.type
_entity_poly.pdbx_seq_one_letter_code
_entity_poly.pdbx_strand_id
1 'polypeptide(L)' 'MKTVLSTRGITYAQLADRLSALGHVETETSIAQKVRRGTFQFAFFILCMKAVGVSRVSIDVPTGDSSNAIHL' A
#
# COMPACT_ATOMS: atom_id res chain seq x y z
N MET A 1 1.55 2.74 -1.37
CA MET A 1 0.17 3.16 -0.99
C MET A 1 0.01 4.68 -1.00
N LYS A 2 0.80 5.44 -0.21
CA LYS A 2 0.71 6.91 -0.11
C LYS A 2 0.60 7.61 -1.46
N THR A 3 1.53 7.35 -2.39
CA THR A 3 1.53 7.97 -3.73
C THR A 3 0.25 7.70 -4.50
N VAL A 4 -0.28 6.47 -4.47
CA VAL A 4 -1.54 6.11 -5.16
C VAL A 4 -2.71 6.94 -4.65
N LEU A 5 -2.80 7.16 -3.34
CA LEU A 5 -3.85 7.98 -2.74
C LEU A 5 -3.71 9.46 -3.16
N SER A 6 -2.49 9.99 -3.09
CA SER A 6 -2.21 11.37 -3.51
C SER A 6 -2.50 11.60 -5.00
N THR A 7 -2.08 10.69 -5.89
CA THR A 7 -2.34 10.78 -7.33
C THR A 7 -3.82 10.70 -7.66
N ARG A 8 -4.63 10.01 -6.86
CA ARG A 8 -6.08 9.88 -7.06
C ARG A 8 -6.91 10.90 -6.26
N GLY A 9 -6.26 11.79 -5.50
CA GLY A 9 -6.95 12.77 -4.64
C GLY A 9 -7.82 12.13 -3.55
N ILE A 10 -7.50 10.91 -3.11
CA ILE A 10 -8.29 10.18 -2.11
C ILE A 10 -7.72 10.45 -0.72
N THR A 11 -8.57 10.93 0.20
CA THR A 11 -8.19 11.13 1.61
C THR A 11 -8.23 9.83 2.40
N TYR A 12 -7.61 9.80 3.58
CA TYR A 12 -7.67 8.63 4.46
C TYR A 12 -9.08 8.37 4.99
N ALA A 13 -9.87 9.41 5.25
CA ALA A 13 -11.30 9.29 5.57
C ALA A 13 -12.08 8.59 4.45
N GLN A 14 -11.91 9.05 3.21
CA GLN A 14 -12.57 8.41 2.05
C GLN A 14 -12.12 6.97 1.84
N LEU A 15 -10.85 6.66 2.12
CA LEU A 15 -10.37 5.28 2.08
C LEU A 15 -11.02 4.42 3.18
N ALA A 16 -11.17 4.96 4.39
CA ALA A 16 -11.82 4.27 5.51
C ALA A 16 -13.29 3.92 5.16
N ASP A 17 -14.02 4.85 4.56
CA ASP A 17 -15.40 4.61 4.11
C ASP A 17 -15.46 3.50 3.05
N ARG A 18 -14.55 3.53 2.07
CA ARG A 18 -14.49 2.52 1.00
C ARG A 18 -14.08 1.14 1.53
N LEU A 19 -13.16 1.07 2.49
CA LEU A 19 -12.79 -0.18 3.15
C LEU A 19 -13.96 -0.74 3.97
N SER A 20 -14.69 0.13 4.65
CA SER A 20 -15.88 -0.26 5.42
C SER A 20 -16.97 -0.83 4.51
N ALA A 21 -17.17 -0.25 3.32
CA ALA A 21 -18.07 -0.81 2.29
C ALA A 21 -17.63 -2.20 1.78
N LEU A 22 -16.35 -2.56 1.96
CA LEU A 22 -15.81 -3.89 1.65
C LEU A 22 -15.83 -4.83 2.87
N GLY A 23 -16.42 -4.41 3.99
CA GLY A 23 -16.48 -5.19 5.24
C GLY A 23 -15.24 -5.05 6.13
N HIS A 24 -14.30 -4.16 5.80
CA HIS A 24 -13.08 -3.93 6.57
C HIS A 24 -13.13 -2.57 7.28
N VAL A 25 -13.49 -2.56 8.55
CA VAL A 25 -13.66 -1.34 9.33
C VAL A 25 -12.29 -0.77 9.71
N GLU A 26 -12.02 0.44 9.24
CA GLU A 26 -10.84 1.23 9.59
C GLU A 26 -11.26 2.66 9.89
N THR A 27 -10.38 3.39 10.56
CA THR A 27 -10.53 4.83 10.79
C THR A 27 -9.46 5.59 10.01
N GLU A 28 -9.69 6.86 9.73
CA GLU A 28 -8.66 7.72 9.16
C GLU A 28 -7.35 7.68 9.97
N THR A 29 -7.47 7.73 11.31
CA THR A 29 -6.31 7.67 12.22
C THR A 29 -5.56 6.34 12.11
N SER A 30 -6.25 5.20 12.09
CA SER A 30 -5.60 3.89 12.00
C SER A 30 -4.91 3.69 10.65
N ILE A 31 -5.51 4.18 9.55
CA ILE A 31 -4.88 4.19 8.23
C ILE A 31 -3.64 5.09 8.23
N ALA A 32 -3.74 6.31 8.73
CA ALA A 32 -2.62 7.26 8.80
C ALA A 32 -1.45 6.67 9.60
N GLN A 33 -1.72 5.98 10.71
CA GLN A 33 -0.70 5.30 11.50
C GLN A 33 -0.03 4.16 10.72
N LYS A 34 -0.80 3.30 10.03
CA LYS A 34 -0.24 2.21 9.19
C LYS A 34 0.65 2.76 8.08
N VAL A 35 0.19 3.79 7.38
CA VAL A 35 0.94 4.43 6.28
C VAL A 35 2.20 5.11 6.80
N ARG A 36 2.12 5.82 7.94
CA ARG A 36 3.27 6.52 8.53
C ARG A 36 4.34 5.56 9.07
N ARG A 37 3.93 4.50 9.76
CA ARG A 37 4.87 3.50 10.32
C ARG A 37 5.44 2.57 9.26
N GLY A 38 4.74 2.40 8.13
CA GLY A 38 5.17 1.53 7.04
C GLY A 38 4.96 0.02 7.31
N THR A 39 4.43 -0.35 8.47
CA THR A 39 4.19 -1.76 8.85
C THR A 39 2.69 -2.05 8.86
N PHE A 40 2.26 -2.98 8.01
CA PHE A 40 0.89 -3.50 7.94
C PHE A 40 0.90 -4.86 7.21
N GLN A 41 -0.18 -5.62 7.36
CA GLN A 41 -0.34 -6.87 6.61
C GLN A 41 -0.50 -6.60 5.12
N PHE A 42 0.11 -7.43 4.28
CA PHE A 42 -0.02 -7.31 2.82
C PHE A 42 -1.48 -7.39 2.35
N ALA A 43 -2.31 -8.20 3.00
CA ALA A 43 -3.75 -8.29 2.71
C ALA A 43 -4.46 -6.92 2.83
N PHE A 44 -4.11 -6.11 3.84
CA PHE A 44 -4.63 -4.75 3.98
C PHE A 44 -4.26 -3.88 2.78
N PHE A 45 -3.02 -3.98 2.28
CA PHE A 45 -2.59 -3.25 1.09
C PHE A 45 -3.40 -3.64 -0.15
N ILE A 46 -3.64 -4.93 -0.37
CA ILE A 46 -4.47 -5.41 -1.49
C ILE A 46 -5.91 -4.91 -1.37
N LEU A 47 -6.48 -4.93 -0.16
CA LEU A 47 -7.78 -4.33 0.14
C LEU A 47 -7.81 -2.84 -0.21
N CYS A 48 -6.78 -2.08 0.16
CA CYS A 48 -6.67 -0.68 -0.22
C CYS A 48 -6.62 -0.52 -1.75
N MET A 49 -5.84 -1.34 -2.46
CA MET A 49 -5.76 -1.30 -3.93
C MET A 49 -7.13 -1.57 -4.56
N LYS A 50 -7.87 -2.56 -4.05
CA LYS A 50 -9.25 -2.83 -4.46
C LYS A 50 -10.16 -1.62 -4.20
N ALA A 51 -10.12 -1.05 -2.99
CA ALA A 51 -10.93 0.10 -2.59
C ALA A 51 -10.67 1.36 -3.45
N VAL A 52 -9.44 1.55 -3.92
CA VAL A 52 -9.09 2.70 -4.77
C VAL A 52 -9.24 2.43 -6.27
N GLY A 53 -9.61 1.20 -6.67
CA GLY A 53 -9.78 0.82 -8.08
C GLY A 53 -8.45 0.60 -8.81
N VAL A 54 -7.46 -0.01 -8.16
CA VAL A 54 -6.22 -0.48 -8.77
C VAL A 54 -6.39 -1.97 -9.10
N SER A 55 -6.31 -2.30 -10.40
CA SER A 55 -6.50 -3.66 -10.91
C SER A 55 -5.20 -4.47 -11.02
N ARG A 56 -4.04 -3.81 -11.00
CA ARG A 56 -2.73 -4.48 -11.13
C ARG A 56 -1.69 -3.79 -10.25
N VAL A 57 -0.88 -4.61 -9.58
CA VAL A 57 0.32 -4.20 -8.85
C VAL A 57 1.50 -5.00 -9.41
N SER A 58 2.60 -4.32 -9.74
CA SER A 58 3.86 -4.95 -10.13
C SER A 58 4.85 -4.83 -8.98
N ILE A 59 5.55 -5.92 -8.67
CA ILE A 59 6.60 -5.94 -7.64
C ILE A 59 7.87 -6.35 -8.35
N ASP A 60 8.85 -5.46 -8.33
CA ASP A 60 10.20 -5.78 -8.78
C ASP A 60 10.96 -6.39 -7.61
N VAL A 61 11.48 -7.61 -7.81
CA VAL A 61 12.28 -8.30 -6.81
C VAL A 61 13.75 -8.07 -7.17
N PRO A 62 14.53 -7.36 -6.35
CA PRO A 62 15.94 -7.19 -6.60
C PRO A 62 16.60 -8.56 -6.54
N THR A 63 17.02 -9.07 -7.70
CA THR A 63 17.85 -10.26 -7.79
C THR A 63 19.26 -9.79 -7.50
N GLY A 64 19.84 -10.25 -6.39
CA GLY A 64 21.19 -9.85 -5.98
C GLY A 64 22.18 -10.09 -7.13
N ASP A 65 22.73 -9.01 -7.66
CA ASP A 65 23.78 -9.11 -8.66
C ASP A 65 25.00 -9.75 -7.98
N SER A 66 25.32 -10.98 -8.38
CA SER A 66 26.45 -11.75 -7.84
C SER A 66 27.80 -11.25 -8.37
N SER A 67 27.83 -10.12 -9.07
CA SER A 67 28.99 -9.66 -9.85
C SER A 67 30.04 -8.87 -9.06
N ASN A 68 29.95 -8.70 -7.74
CA ASN A 68 30.97 -7.95 -6.97
C ASN A 68 31.97 -8.81 -6.19
N ALA A 69 32.26 -10.02 -6.68
CA ALA A 69 33.27 -10.92 -6.11
C ALA A 69 34.51 -11.07 -7.00
N ILE A 70 34.99 -10.00 -7.63
CA ILE A 70 36.36 -9.94 -8.21
C ILE A 70 36.78 -8.48 -8.39
N HIS A 71 37.21 -7.85 -7.30
CA HIS A 71 38.25 -6.83 -7.41
C HIS A 71 39.37 -7.22 -6.44
N LEU A 72 40.34 -7.96 -6.99
CA LEU A 72 41.70 -8.03 -6.45
C LEU A 72 42.38 -6.66 -6.62
#